data_AF-A0A2V2XQV9-F1
#
_entry.id   AF-A0A2V2XQV9-F1
#
_cell.length_a   1.000
_cell.length_b   1.000
_cell.length_c   1.000
_cell.angle_alpha   90.00
_cell.angle_beta   90.00
_cell.angle_gamma   90.00
#
_symmetry.space_group_name_H-M   'P 1'
#
loop_
_entity.id
_entity.type
_entity.pdbx_description
1 polymer ?
#
loop_
_entity_poly.entity_id
_entity_poly.type
_entity_poly.pdbx_seq_one_letter_code
_entity_poly.pdbx_strand_id
1 'polypeptide(L)' 'MGYLEEPYMIKLDCKGCEQEILDKSLDHLRKFQAILMEYTYYGDYKWVMDRLRETHRCTRYPDRLFPSPKMGVLVCLKV' A
#
# COMPACT_ATOMS: atom_id res chain seq x y z
N MET A 1 -17.93 20.99 13.29
CA MET A 1 -17.01 19.96 13.83
C MET A 1 -16.82 18.94 12.72
N GLY A 2 -15.74 19.07 11.94
CA GLY A 2 -15.45 18.15 10.84
C GLY A 2 -14.68 16.96 11.38
N TYR A 3 -15.39 15.94 11.83
CA TYR A 3 -14.78 14.65 12.10
C TYR A 3 -14.28 14.12 10.75
N LEU A 4 -13.00 13.77 10.63
CA LEU A 4 -12.53 12.93 9.53
C LEU A 4 -13.20 11.56 9.75
N GLU A 5 -14.41 11.39 9.23
CA GLU A 5 -15.31 10.25 9.55
C GLU A 5 -14.78 8.90 9.06
N GLU A 6 -13.79 8.89 8.16
CA GLU A 6 -13.06 7.68 7.78
C GLU A 6 -11.56 7.98 7.64
N PRO A 7 -10.66 7.01 7.92
CA PRO A 7 -9.24 7.18 7.69
C PRO A 7 -8.99 7.51 6.21
N TYR A 8 -8.52 8.72 5.92
CA TYR A 8 -8.36 9.15 4.54
C TYR A 8 -7.17 8.48 3.85
N MET A 9 -6.03 8.35 4.54
CA MET A 9 -4.81 7.84 3.94
C MET A 9 -3.89 7.18 4.97
N ILE A 10 -3.19 6.12 4.56
CA ILE A 10 -2.07 5.55 5.31
C ILE A 10 -0.85 5.40 4.40
N LYS A 11 0.32 5.79 4.92
CA LYS A 11 1.61 5.47 4.33
C LYS A 11 2.28 4.38 5.18
N LEU A 12 2.60 3.25 4.57
CA LEU A 12 3.42 2.21 5.18
C LEU A 12 4.85 2.39 4.66
N ASP A 13 5.74 2.80 5.57
CA ASP A 13 7.19 2.89 5.36
C ASP A 13 7.83 1.98 6.41
N CYS A 14 7.94 0.71 6.04
CA CYS A 14 8.13 -0.38 6.97
C CYS A 14 9.09 -1.34 6.30
N LYS A 15 10.37 -0.95 6.17
CA LYS A 15 11.46 -1.65 5.46
C LYS A 15 11.45 -3.18 5.64
N GLY A 16 10.64 -3.90 4.85
CA GLY A 16 10.53 -5.37 4.89
C GLY A 16 9.47 -5.96 5.84
N CYS A 17 8.68 -5.15 6.55
CA CYS A 17 7.58 -5.62 7.42
C CYS A 17 6.19 -5.47 6.77
N GLU A 18 6.13 -5.06 5.50
CA GLU A 18 4.87 -4.75 4.82
C GLU A 18 3.95 -5.98 4.79
N GLN A 19 4.52 -7.17 4.59
CA GLN A 19 3.80 -8.44 4.65
C GLN A 19 3.15 -8.69 6.02
N GLU A 20 3.88 -8.48 7.13
CA GLU A 20 3.32 -8.73 8.46
C GLU A 20 2.19 -7.76 8.82
N ILE A 21 2.32 -6.50 8.43
CA ILE A 21 1.26 -5.50 8.62
C ILE A 21 0.02 -5.92 7.83
N LEU A 22 0.19 -6.38 6.60
CA LEU A 22 -0.91 -6.80 5.76
C LEU A 22 -1.57 -8.08 6.27
N ASP A 23 -0.80 -9.07 6.72
CA ASP A 23 -1.35 -10.31 7.28
C ASP A 23 -2.17 -10.07 8.55
N LYS A 24 -1.69 -9.17 9.43
CA LYS A 24 -2.33 -8.93 10.72
C LYS A 24 -3.39 -7.84 10.69
N SER A 25 -3.33 -6.92 9.73
CA SER A 25 -4.12 -5.68 9.73
C SER A 25 -4.86 -5.40 8.41
N LEU A 26 -5.06 -6.40 7.55
CA LEU A 26 -5.77 -6.22 6.26
C LEU A 26 -7.14 -5.54 6.43
N ASP A 27 -7.94 -5.97 7.39
CA ASP A 27 -9.28 -5.40 7.63
C ASP A 27 -9.23 -3.96 8.15
N HIS A 28 -8.13 -3.57 8.80
CA HIS A 28 -7.91 -2.17 9.16
C HIS A 28 -7.50 -1.36 7.94
N LEU A 29 -6.64 -1.90 7.07
CA LEU A 29 -6.20 -1.23 5.84
C LEU A 29 -7.37 -0.99 4.88
N ARG A 30 -8.32 -1.91 4.79
CA ARG A 30 -9.55 -1.78 3.98
C ARG A 30 -10.41 -0.56 4.35
N LYS A 31 -10.24 0.00 5.54
CA LYS A 31 -10.97 1.19 5.99
C LYS A 31 -10.42 2.48 5.37
N PHE A 32 -9.15 2.49 4.96
CA PHE A 32 -8.51 3.68 4.42
C PHE A 32 -8.99 4.00 3.00
N GLN A 33 -9.12 5.29 2.66
CA GLN A 33 -9.47 5.69 1.28
C GLN A 33 -8.27 5.60 0.33
N ALA A 34 -7.06 5.78 0.87
CA ALA A 34 -5.80 5.65 0.14
C ALA A 34 -4.74 4.90 0.96
N ILE A 35 -4.06 3.95 0.35
CA ILE A 35 -2.95 3.20 0.94
C ILE A 35 -1.72 3.43 0.05
N LEU A 36 -0.66 3.97 0.65
CA LEU A 36 0.63 4.20 0.04
C LEU A 36 1.63 3.22 0.65
N MET A 37 2.28 2.40 -0.17
CA MET A 37 3.32 1.48 0.29
C MET A 37 4.56 1.61 -0.56
N GLU A 38 5.69 1.80 0.10
CA GLU A 38 6.97 1.59 -0.56
C GLU A 38 7.19 0.08 -0.70
N TYR A 39 7.62 -0.38 -1.86
CA TYR A 39 7.97 -1.77 -2.08
C TYR A 39 9.39 -1.85 -2.62
N THR A 40 10.11 -2.87 -2.19
CA THR A 40 11.36 -3.28 -2.82
C THR A 40 11.10 -4.45 -3.77
N TYR A 41 11.96 -4.68 -4.76
CA TYR A 41 11.83 -5.77 -5.73
C TYR A 41 11.84 -7.17 -5.09
N TYR A 42 12.35 -7.27 -3.86
CA TYR A 42 12.32 -8.50 -3.05
C TYR A 42 11.01 -8.68 -2.27
N GLY A 43 10.17 -7.65 -2.18
CA GLY A 43 8.87 -7.71 -1.53
C GLY A 43 7.80 -8.26 -2.47
N ASP A 44 6.94 -9.15 -1.98
CA ASP A 44 5.84 -9.74 -2.74
C ASP A 44 4.63 -8.79 -2.84
N TYR A 45 4.85 -7.60 -3.44
CA TYR A 45 3.80 -6.58 -3.61
C TYR A 45 2.63 -7.06 -4.49
N LYS A 46 2.83 -8.13 -5.28
CA LYS A 46 1.76 -8.78 -6.06
C LYS A 46 0.68 -9.35 -5.16
N TRP A 47 1.09 -10.09 -4.13
CA TRP A 47 0.16 -10.65 -3.16
C TRP A 47 -0.67 -9.54 -2.46
N VAL A 48 -0.05 -8.38 -2.23
CA VAL A 48 -0.74 -7.23 -1.65
C VAL A 48 -1.80 -6.66 -2.57
N MET A 49 -1.46 -6.49 -3.85
CA MET A 49 -2.43 -6.07 -4.86
C MET A 49 -3.59 -7.06 -4.95
N ASP A 50 -3.33 -8.35 -4.88
CA ASP A 50 -4.37 -9.39 -4.92
C ASP A 50 -5.30 -9.34 -3.71
N ARG A 51 -4.79 -9.07 -2.51
CA ARG A 51 -5.60 -8.96 -1.29
C ARG A 51 -6.45 -7.69 -1.24
N LEU A 52 -5.91 -6.59 -1.77
CA LEU A 52 -6.60 -5.30 -1.76
C LEU A 52 -7.51 -5.09 -2.98
N ARG A 53 -7.39 -5.89 -4.06
CA ARG A 53 -8.14 -5.71 -5.32
C ARG A 53 -9.66 -5.65 -5.17
N GLU A 54 -10.20 -6.29 -4.13
CA GLU A 54 -11.65 -6.36 -3.87
C GLU A 54 -12.22 -5.02 -3.39
N THR A 55 -11.38 -4.17 -2.81
CA THR A 55 -11.79 -2.91 -2.17
C THR A 55 -11.03 -1.71 -2.70
N HIS A 56 -9.85 -1.92 -3.28
CA HIS A 56 -8.94 -0.88 -3.74
C HIS A 56 -8.40 -1.19 -5.13
N ARG A 57 -8.26 -0.13 -5.93
CA ARG A 57 -7.54 -0.15 -7.20
C ARG A 57 -6.10 0.28 -6.96
N CYS A 58 -5.17 -0.66 -7.12
CA CYS A 58 -3.74 -0.43 -6.92
C CYS A 58 -3.01 -0.08 -8.22
N THR A 59 -2.18 0.95 -8.18
CA THR A 59 -1.31 1.41 -9.28
C THR A 59 0.13 1.47 -8.81
N ARG A 60 1.02 0.89 -9.60
CA ARG A 60 2.45 0.81 -9.30
C ARG A 60 3.21 1.94 -9.97
N TYR A 61 3.98 2.69 -9.18
CA TYR A 61 4.88 3.74 -9.62
C TYR A 61 6.31 3.31 -9.34
N PRO A 62 7.05 2.80 -10.34
CA PRO A 62 8.47 2.50 -10.16
C PRO A 62 9.23 3.80 -9.88
N ASP A 63 10.17 3.76 -8.93
CA ASP A 63 11.01 4.93 -8.67
C ASP A 63 11.93 5.15 -9.88
N ARG A 64 11.79 6.30 -10.54
CA ARG A 64 12.59 6.69 -11.72
C ARG A 64 13.90 7.38 -11.33
N LEU A 65 14.09 7.70 -10.05
CA LEU A 65 15.24 8.47 -9.55
C LEU A 65 16.45 7.59 -9.19
N PHE A 66 16.27 6.27 -9.04
CA PHE A 66 17.38 5.36 -8.73
C PHE A 66 17.77 4.49 -9.93
N PRO A 67 19.08 4.37 -10.24
CA PRO A 67 19.58 3.55 -11.35
C PRO A 67 19.37 2.04 -11.14
N SER A 68 19.00 1.61 -9.94
CA SER A 68 18.56 0.25 -9.68
C SER A 68 17.02 0.19 -9.63
N PRO A 69 16.33 -0.62 -10.46
CA PRO A 69 14.86 -0.72 -10.52
C PRO A 69 14.27 -1.48 -9.29
N LYS A 70 14.95 -1.41 -8.15
CA LYS A 70 14.71 -2.27 -7.00
C LYS A 70 13.71 -1.70 -6.00
N MET A 71 13.16 -0.51 -6.23
CA MET A 71 12.24 0.17 -5.32
C MET A 71 11.14 0.91 -6.10
N GLY A 72 9.98 1.11 -5.48
CA GLY A 72 8.89 1.90 -6.01
C GLY A 72 7.78 2.11 -4.99
N VAL A 73 6.72 2.78 -5.42
CA VAL A 73 5.55 3.07 -4.59
C VAL A 73 4.32 2.39 -5.19
N LEU A 74 3.58 1.68 -4.37
CA LEU A 74 2.27 1.14 -4.68
C LEU A 74 1.22 2.07 -4.06
N VAL A 75 0.33 2.58 -4.92
CA VAL A 75 -0.76 3.48 -4.52
C VAL A 75 -2.06 2.72 -4.72
N CYS A 76 -2.78 2.40 -3.66
CA CYS A 76 -4.09 1.74 -3.70
C CYS A 76 -5.18 2.70 -3.25
N LEU A 77 -6.16 2.96 -4.12
CA LEU A 77 -7.28 3.85 -3.85
C LEU A 77 -8.56 3.03 -3.71
N LYS A 78 -9.35 3.29 -2.66
CA LYS A 78 -10.62 2.61 -2.41
C LYS A 78 -11.61 2.87 -3.56
N VAL A 79 -12.37 1.85 -3.94
CA VAL A 79 -13.34 1.87 -5.05
C VAL A 79 -14.77 1.89 -4.53
#